data_AF-A0A972B622-F1
#
_entry.id   AF-A0A972B622-F1
#
_cell.length_a   1.000
_cell.length_b   1.000
_cell.length_c   1.000
_cell.angle_alpha   90.00
_cell.angle_beta   90.00
_cell.angle_gamma   90.00
#
_symmetry.space_group_name_H-M   'P 1'
#
loop_
_entity.id
_entity.type
_entity.pdbx_description
1 polymer ?
#
loop_
_entity_poly.entity_id
_entity_poly.type
_entity_poly.pdbx_seq_one_letter_code
_entity_poly.pdbx_strand_id
1 'polypeptide(L)'
;MFDTWYDAVFAMIVFIIIIYPLLTLAERHPKYGDFFSERRKGEVKMSTILLTVMVIVLIIVFWGWLGTDLKYIINVAVLAWGFGDAAAALVGKAFGRHFIEHKHVEGKKTVEGTLAMYTVSSLAIFVTTMLYNIGPWYLCLAIAILVAPICAIVELFSLRGSDTITVPLSAAISTFIVVSFISYMGV
;
A
#
# COMPACT_ATOMS: atom_id res chain seq x y z
N MET A 1 -15.55 -12.05 8.72
CA MET A 1 -16.46 -11.54 7.68
C MET A 1 -16.44 -12.42 6.43
N PHE A 2 -15.31 -13.00 6.02
CA PHE A 2 -15.26 -14.03 4.98
C PHE A 2 -14.45 -15.24 5.46
N ASP A 3 -15.00 -16.44 5.20
CA ASP A 3 -14.39 -17.70 5.61
C ASP A 3 -13.46 -18.27 4.53
N THR A 4 -13.67 -17.87 3.26
CA THR A 4 -12.87 -18.34 2.13
C THR A 4 -12.33 -17.19 1.29
N TRP A 5 -11.18 -17.42 0.65
CA TRP A 5 -10.50 -16.41 -0.15
C TRP A 5 -11.26 -16.08 -1.43
N TYR A 6 -11.99 -17.04 -2.01
CA TYR A 6 -12.78 -16.81 -3.23
C TYR A 6 -13.99 -15.91 -2.96
N ASP A 7 -14.60 -15.98 -1.78
CA ASP A 7 -15.67 -15.04 -1.38
C ASP A 7 -15.14 -13.61 -1.26
N ALA A 8 -13.93 -13.44 -0.74
CA ALA A 8 -13.29 -12.14 -0.66
C ALA A 8 -12.90 -11.58 -2.04
N VAL A 9 -12.39 -12.42 -2.94
CA VAL A 9 -12.14 -12.03 -4.34
C VAL A 9 -13.46 -11.64 -5.03
N PHE A 10 -14.51 -12.42 -4.84
CA PHE A 10 -15.83 -12.11 -5.38
C PHE A 10 -16.35 -10.76 -4.87
N ALA A 11 -16.20 -10.47 -3.57
CA ALA A 11 -16.56 -9.19 -3.00
C ALA A 11 -15.78 -8.02 -3.64
N MET A 12 -14.49 -8.18 -3.92
CA MET A 12 -13.69 -7.16 -4.62
C MET A 12 -14.14 -6.93 -6.07
N ILE A 13 -14.57 -8.00 -6.76
CA ILE A 13 -15.13 -7.90 -8.12
C ILE A 13 -16.47 -7.15 -8.09
N VAL A 14 -17.35 -7.50 -7.15
CA VAL A 14 -18.62 -6.79 -6.97
C VAL A 14 -18.38 -5.32 -6.61
N PHE A 15 -17.42 -5.04 -5.75
CA PHE A 15 -17.02 -3.68 -5.37
C PHE A 15 -16.66 -2.85 -6.61
N ILE A 16 -15.78 -3.33 -7.49
CA ILE A 16 -15.38 -2.54 -8.67
C ILE A 16 -16.50 -2.41 -9.71
N ILE A 17 -17.35 -3.43 -9.87
CA ILE A 17 -18.53 -3.37 -10.75
C ILE A 17 -19.50 -2.27 -10.29
N ILE A 18 -19.62 -2.03 -8.99
CA ILE A 18 -20.48 -0.99 -8.43
C ILE A 18 -19.78 0.38 -8.44
N ILE A 19 -18.52 0.44 -7.98
CA ILE A 19 -17.80 1.70 -7.80
C ILE A 19 -17.42 2.35 -9.13
N TYR A 20 -17.05 1.58 -10.15
CA TYR A 20 -16.62 2.16 -11.42
C TYR A 20 -17.73 2.99 -12.12
N PRO A 21 -18.98 2.51 -12.23
CA PRO A 21 -20.11 3.34 -12.69
C PRO A 21 -20.38 4.55 -11.80
N LEU A 22 -20.30 4.39 -10.48
CA LEU A 22 -20.52 5.50 -9.54
C LEU A 22 -19.48 6.60 -9.72
N LEU A 23 -18.20 6.25 -9.86
CA LEU A 23 -17.14 7.21 -10.16
C LEU A 23 -17.33 7.86 -11.52
N THR A 24 -17.79 7.11 -12.52
CA THR A 24 -18.09 7.65 -13.86
C THR A 24 -19.26 8.64 -13.83
N LEU A 25 -20.25 8.41 -12.95
CA LEU A 25 -21.34 9.36 -12.73
C LEU A 25 -20.85 10.59 -11.97
N ALA A 26 -20.03 10.40 -10.93
CA ALA A 26 -19.46 11.46 -10.12
C ALA A 26 -18.53 12.39 -10.92
N GLU A 27 -17.78 11.86 -11.88
CA GLU A 27 -16.89 12.63 -12.78
C GLU A 27 -17.64 13.67 -13.62
N ARG A 28 -18.97 13.54 -13.78
CA ARG A 28 -19.80 14.54 -14.46
C ARG A 28 -19.97 15.82 -13.63
N HIS A 29 -19.76 15.78 -12.32
CA HIS A 29 -19.85 16.96 -11.48
C HIS A 29 -18.62 17.87 -11.65
N PRO A 30 -18.80 19.19 -11.83
CA PRO A 30 -17.71 20.12 -12.08
C PRO A 30 -16.70 20.23 -10.93
N LYS A 31 -17.08 19.84 -9.70
CA LYS A 31 -16.21 19.85 -8.51
C LYS A 31 -15.45 18.54 -8.28
N TYR A 32 -15.65 17.52 -9.14
CA TYR A 32 -15.07 16.19 -8.94
C TYR A 32 -13.53 16.22 -8.89
N GLY A 33 -12.91 16.90 -9.86
CA GLY A 33 -11.45 17.00 -9.95
C GLY A 33 -10.85 17.71 -8.74
N ASP A 34 -11.49 18.79 -8.25
CA ASP A 34 -11.01 19.54 -7.08
C ASP A 34 -11.15 18.72 -5.80
N PHE A 35 -12.28 18.02 -5.63
CA PHE A 35 -12.55 17.21 -4.43
C PHE A 35 -11.57 16.06 -4.29
N PHE A 36 -11.27 15.35 -5.38
CA PHE A 36 -10.30 14.25 -5.38
C PHE A 36 -8.86 14.70 -5.65
N SER A 37 -8.63 16.00 -5.84
CA SER A 37 -7.32 16.55 -6.21
C SER A 37 -6.68 15.81 -7.39
N GLU A 38 -7.47 15.53 -8.44
CA GLU A 38 -7.01 14.80 -9.63
C GLU A 38 -5.87 15.56 -10.32
N ARG A 39 -4.77 14.85 -10.61
CA ARG A 39 -3.66 15.39 -11.40
C ARG A 39 -3.93 15.20 -12.89
N ARG A 40 -4.64 14.13 -13.26
CA ARG A 40 -5.09 13.83 -14.63
C ARG A 40 -6.54 13.36 -14.63
N LYS A 41 -7.28 13.68 -15.70
CA LYS A 41 -8.67 13.22 -15.87
C LYS A 41 -8.74 11.69 -15.81
N GLY A 42 -9.59 11.18 -14.94
CA GLY A 42 -9.81 9.73 -14.78
C GLY A 42 -8.74 9.02 -13.97
N GLU A 43 -7.81 9.74 -13.34
CA GLU A 43 -6.78 9.17 -12.46
C GLU A 43 -7.41 8.41 -11.29
N VAL A 44 -8.47 8.95 -10.66
CA VAL A 44 -9.14 8.27 -9.54
C VAL A 44 -9.73 6.93 -9.95
N LYS A 45 -10.32 6.84 -11.15
CA LYS A 45 -10.86 5.57 -11.66
C LYS A 45 -9.74 4.55 -11.91
N MET A 46 -8.65 4.99 -12.53
CA MET A 46 -7.51 4.12 -12.80
C MET A 46 -6.89 3.63 -11.48
N SER A 47 -6.64 4.53 -10.53
CA SER A 47 -6.12 4.17 -9.21
C SER A 47 -7.05 3.22 -8.45
N THR A 48 -8.37 3.37 -8.58
CA THR A 48 -9.35 2.45 -7.97
C THR A 48 -9.29 1.05 -8.59
N ILE A 49 -9.12 0.96 -9.91
CA ILE A 49 -8.92 -0.32 -10.60
C ILE A 49 -7.60 -0.95 -10.14
N LEU A 50 -6.50 -0.18 -10.12
CA LEU A 50 -5.19 -0.68 -9.71
C LEU A 50 -5.20 -1.16 -8.26
N LEU A 51 -5.83 -0.42 -7.35
CA LEU A 51 -6.05 -0.84 -5.96
C LEU A 51 -6.82 -2.16 -5.89
N THR A 52 -7.93 -2.26 -6.64
CA THR A 52 -8.76 -3.48 -6.63
C THR A 52 -7.96 -4.69 -7.11
N VAL A 53 -7.26 -4.55 -8.24
CA VAL A 53 -6.41 -5.60 -8.81
C VAL A 53 -5.30 -5.99 -7.83
N MET A 54 -4.63 -5.00 -7.22
CA MET A 54 -3.59 -5.22 -6.21
C MET A 54 -4.12 -6.06 -5.04
N VAL A 55 -5.27 -5.68 -4.46
CA VAL A 55 -5.85 -6.41 -3.32
C VAL A 55 -6.25 -7.83 -3.73
N ILE A 56 -6.85 -8.03 -4.91
CA ILE A 56 -7.20 -9.36 -5.43
C ILE A 56 -5.94 -10.23 -5.56
N VAL A 57 -4.85 -9.70 -6.13
CA VAL A 57 -3.58 -10.42 -6.26
C VAL A 57 -3.05 -10.81 -4.89
N LEU A 58 -3.06 -9.89 -3.92
CA LEU A 58 -2.63 -10.18 -2.55
C LEU A 58 -3.49 -11.25 -1.89
N ILE A 59 -4.81 -11.23 -2.07
CA ILE A 59 -5.72 -12.26 -1.55
C ILE A 59 -5.41 -13.63 -2.16
N ILE A 60 -5.29 -13.72 -3.48
CA ILE A 60 -5.02 -14.99 -4.16
C ILE A 60 -3.68 -15.58 -3.70
N VAL A 61 -2.64 -14.76 -3.62
CA VAL A 61 -1.30 -15.24 -3.25
C VAL A 61 -1.20 -15.56 -1.75
N PHE A 62 -1.49 -14.59 -0.87
CA PHE A 62 -1.20 -14.72 0.55
C PHE A 62 -2.28 -15.42 1.36
N TRP A 63 -3.51 -15.52 0.85
CA TRP A 63 -4.56 -16.30 1.50
C TRP A 63 -4.92 -17.54 0.69
N GLY A 64 -5.04 -17.43 -0.63
CA GLY A 64 -5.40 -18.56 -1.49
C GLY A 64 -4.30 -19.62 -1.60
N TRP A 65 -3.08 -19.23 -1.99
CA TRP A 65 -1.98 -20.16 -2.24
C TRP A 65 -1.15 -20.48 -1.00
N LEU A 66 -0.81 -19.47 -0.21
CA LEU A 66 0.07 -19.65 0.95
C LEU A 66 -0.67 -19.99 2.26
N GLY A 67 -2.01 -19.99 2.23
CA GLY A 67 -2.84 -20.42 3.35
C GLY A 67 -3.30 -19.30 4.29
N THR A 68 -4.16 -19.66 5.24
CA THR A 68 -4.84 -18.71 6.15
C THR A 68 -3.91 -17.96 7.08
N ASP A 69 -2.77 -18.57 7.44
CA ASP A 69 -1.85 -18.02 8.44
C ASP A 69 -1.13 -16.76 7.94
N LEU A 70 -1.04 -16.58 6.62
CA LEU A 70 -0.40 -15.40 6.01
C LEU A 70 -1.38 -14.33 5.56
N LYS A 71 -2.68 -14.54 5.78
CA LYS A 71 -3.74 -13.58 5.42
C LYS A 71 -3.49 -12.17 5.98
N TYR A 72 -2.87 -12.05 7.15
CA TYR A 72 -2.59 -10.76 7.78
C TYR A 72 -1.62 -9.89 6.96
N ILE A 73 -0.74 -10.50 6.14
CA ILE A 73 0.23 -9.80 5.30
C ILE A 73 -0.48 -8.87 4.31
N ILE A 74 -1.68 -9.25 3.84
CA ILE A 74 -2.50 -8.42 2.97
C ILE A 74 -2.81 -7.08 3.66
N ASN A 75 -3.22 -7.13 4.93
CA ASN A 75 -3.55 -5.94 5.71
C ASN A 75 -2.31 -5.11 6.03
N VAL A 76 -1.19 -5.75 6.38
CA VAL A 76 0.09 -5.08 6.59
C VAL A 76 0.48 -4.29 5.34
N ALA A 77 0.44 -4.92 4.17
CA ALA A 77 0.83 -4.31 2.91
C ALA A 77 -0.08 -3.15 2.50
N VAL A 78 -1.40 -3.34 2.56
CA VAL A 78 -2.38 -2.30 2.17
C VAL A 78 -2.31 -1.10 3.11
N LEU A 79 -2.17 -1.31 4.42
CA LEU A 79 -2.10 -0.22 5.38
C LEU A 79 -0.76 0.51 5.35
N ALA A 80 0.35 -0.22 5.17
CA ALA A 80 1.67 0.38 4.99
C ALA A 80 1.71 1.30 3.78
N TRP A 81 1.25 0.80 2.62
CA TRP A 81 1.15 1.61 1.41
C TRP A 81 0.16 2.76 1.57
N GLY A 82 -1.09 2.50 1.96
CA GLY A 82 -2.14 3.51 1.94
C GLY A 82 -1.86 4.68 2.88
N PHE A 83 -1.43 4.41 4.11
CA PHE A 83 -1.07 5.48 5.05
C PHE A 83 0.26 6.13 4.71
N GLY A 84 1.24 5.34 4.29
CA GLY A 84 2.55 5.85 3.89
C GLY A 84 2.45 6.80 2.70
N ASP A 85 1.76 6.41 1.63
CA ASP A 85 1.63 7.18 0.40
C ASP A 85 0.88 8.49 0.64
N ALA A 86 -0.20 8.43 1.44
CA ALA A 86 -0.93 9.62 1.88
C ALA A 86 -0.02 10.57 2.67
N ALA A 87 0.80 10.04 3.59
CA ALA A 87 1.73 10.85 4.37
C ALA A 87 2.83 11.46 3.48
N ALA A 88 3.36 10.70 2.53
CA ALA A 88 4.36 11.17 1.56
C ALA A 88 3.82 12.34 0.75
N ALA A 89 2.59 12.22 0.25
CA ALA A 89 1.93 13.27 -0.53
C ALA A 89 1.63 14.52 0.32
N LEU A 90 1.10 14.36 1.54
CA LEU A 90 0.76 15.47 2.43
C LEU A 90 2.00 16.22 2.91
N VAL A 91 3.00 15.50 3.44
CA VAL A 91 4.23 16.10 3.96
C VAL A 91 5.08 16.65 2.81
N GLY A 92 5.18 15.92 1.69
CA GLY A 92 5.91 16.39 0.51
C GLY A 92 5.33 17.68 -0.05
N LYS A 93 4.00 17.84 -0.06
CA LYS A 93 3.35 19.08 -0.52
C LYS A 93 3.43 20.23 0.48
N ALA A 94 3.31 19.95 1.78
CA ALA A 94 3.28 20.98 2.82
C ALA A 94 4.66 21.45 3.28
N PHE A 95 5.63 20.54 3.37
CA PHE A 95 6.95 20.78 3.96
C PHE A 95 8.12 20.43 3.03
N GLY A 96 7.85 19.97 1.80
CA GLY A 96 8.88 19.60 0.85
C GLY A 96 9.81 20.76 0.51
N ARG A 97 11.08 20.61 0.85
CA ARG A 97 12.14 21.60 0.56
C ARG A 97 13.25 20.99 -0.28
N HIS A 98 13.58 19.72 -0.04
CA HIS A 98 14.65 19.01 -0.72
C HIS A 98 14.08 18.09 -1.78
N PHE A 99 14.06 18.55 -3.03
CA PHE A 99 13.60 17.75 -4.16
C PHE A 99 14.63 16.70 -4.54
N ILE A 100 14.15 15.50 -4.86
CA ILE A 100 14.98 14.40 -5.32
C ILE A 100 14.94 14.39 -6.85
N GLU A 101 16.00 14.87 -7.48
CA GLU A 101 16.14 14.88 -8.93
C GLU A 101 16.94 13.66 -9.39
N HIS A 102 16.26 12.70 -10.01
CA HIS A 102 16.90 11.54 -10.60
C HIS A 102 16.17 11.11 -11.88
N LYS A 103 16.89 10.56 -12.86
CA LYS A 103 16.34 10.18 -14.18
C LYS A 103 15.17 9.20 -14.10
N HIS A 104 15.11 8.41 -13.03
CA HIS A 104 14.09 7.39 -12.79
C HIS A 104 13.05 7.81 -11.74
N VAL A 105 13.06 9.06 -11.28
CA VAL A 105 12.09 9.61 -10.34
C VAL A 105 11.15 10.54 -11.11
N GLU A 106 9.86 10.21 -11.11
CA GLU A 106 8.84 11.04 -11.79
C GLU A 106 8.24 12.07 -10.84
N GLY A 107 8.14 13.31 -11.34
CA GLY A 107 7.49 14.41 -10.62
C GLY A 107 8.38 15.05 -9.56
N LYS A 108 7.75 15.80 -8.65
CA LYS A 108 8.43 16.56 -7.58
C LYS A 108 8.42 15.77 -6.27
N LYS A 109 9.15 14.64 -6.23
CA LYS A 109 9.35 13.91 -4.97
C LYS A 109 10.35 14.62 -4.09
N THR A 110 10.16 14.52 -2.78
CA THR A 110 11.01 15.22 -1.80
C THR A 110 11.51 14.26 -0.74
N VAL A 111 12.69 14.57 -0.19
CA VAL A 111 13.28 13.81 0.92
C VAL A 111 12.34 13.78 2.12
N GLU A 112 11.65 14.89 2.40
CA GLU A 112 10.67 14.97 3.48
C GLU A 112 9.48 14.04 3.25
N GLY A 113 8.98 13.95 2.00
CA GLY A 113 7.91 13.03 1.63
C GLY A 113 8.34 11.57 1.79
N THR A 114 9.53 11.19 1.34
CA THR A 114 10.06 9.83 1.49
C THR A 114 10.31 9.47 2.96
N LEU A 115 10.75 10.43 3.79
CA LEU A 115 10.89 10.21 5.23
C LEU A 115 9.51 10.03 5.91
N ALA A 116 8.51 10.80 5.49
CA ALA A 116 7.12 10.62 5.94
C ALA A 116 6.57 9.23 5.54
N MET A 117 6.82 8.80 4.29
CA MET A 117 6.49 7.46 3.81
C MET A 117 7.10 6.39 4.72
N TYR A 118 8.41 6.46 4.96
CA TYR A 118 9.12 5.52 5.82
C TYR A 118 8.54 5.46 7.24
N THR A 119 8.38 6.62 7.87
CA THR A 119 7.91 6.70 9.27
C THR A 119 6.48 6.18 9.45
N VAL A 120 5.56 6.60 8.57
CA VAL A 120 4.16 6.20 8.67
C VAL A 120 3.96 4.74 8.24
N SER A 121 4.67 4.28 7.21
CA SER A 121 4.65 2.86 6.82
C SER A 121 5.22 1.99 7.94
N SER A 122 6.32 2.39 8.58
CA SER A 122 6.90 1.69 9.73
C SER A 122 5.91 1.59 10.88
N LEU A 123 5.24 2.70 11.22
CA LEU A 123 4.20 2.70 12.26
C LEU A 123 3.03 1.78 11.89
N ALA A 124 2.56 1.84 10.65
CA ALA A 124 1.46 0.98 10.16
C ALA A 124 1.86 -0.50 10.24
N ILE A 125 3.05 -0.88 9.80
CA ILE A 125 3.56 -2.25 9.86
C ILE A 125 3.71 -2.71 11.32
N PHE A 126 4.29 -1.87 12.18
CA PHE A 126 4.48 -2.17 13.60
C PHE A 126 3.14 -2.42 14.30
N VAL A 127 2.20 -1.49 14.16
CA VAL A 127 0.88 -1.60 14.81
C VAL A 127 0.11 -2.80 14.27
N THR A 128 0.10 -3.00 12.95
CA THR A 128 -0.64 -4.13 12.36
C THR A 128 -0.07 -5.48 12.79
N THR A 129 1.25 -5.67 12.72
CA THR A 129 1.89 -6.92 13.18
C THR A 129 1.69 -7.17 14.67
N MET A 130 1.67 -6.13 15.50
CA MET A 130 1.30 -6.22 16.93
C MET A 130 -0.15 -6.66 17.12
N LEU A 131 -1.10 -6.07 16.39
CA LEU A 131 -2.52 -6.42 16.48
C LEU A 131 -2.80 -7.87 16.06
N TYR A 132 -2.03 -8.39 15.11
CA TYR A 132 -2.10 -9.79 14.69
C TYR A 132 -1.28 -10.74 15.55
N ASN A 133 -0.63 -10.26 16.62
CA ASN A 133 0.20 -11.06 17.55
C ASN A 133 1.24 -11.93 16.84
N ILE A 134 1.91 -11.38 15.82
CA ILE A 134 2.94 -12.11 15.04
C ILE A 134 4.13 -12.52 15.92
N GLY A 135 4.39 -11.75 16.98
CA GLY A 135 5.42 -12.04 17.97
C GLY A 135 5.50 -10.93 19.01
N PRO A 136 6.52 -10.95 19.88
CA PRO A 136 6.77 -9.87 20.83
C PRO A 136 7.07 -8.54 20.12
N TRP A 137 6.89 -7.44 20.85
CA TRP A 137 6.98 -6.09 20.30
C TRP A 137 8.29 -5.78 19.57
N TYR A 138 9.42 -6.34 20.02
CA TYR A 138 10.72 -6.11 19.40
C TYR A 138 10.83 -6.78 18.02
N LEU A 139 10.15 -7.91 17.78
CA LEU A 139 10.09 -8.53 16.45
C LEU A 139 9.20 -7.74 15.51
N CYS A 140 8.04 -7.29 15.99
CA CYS A 140 7.16 -6.42 15.23
C CYS A 140 7.88 -5.13 14.80
N LEU A 141 8.69 -4.57 15.71
CA LEU A 141 9.52 -3.40 15.43
C LEU A 141 10.63 -3.71 14.41
N ALA A 142 11.28 -4.87 14.53
CA ALA A 142 12.28 -5.30 13.55
C ALA A 142 11.68 -5.46 12.15
N ILE A 143 10.50 -6.08 12.04
CA ILE A 143 9.77 -6.22 10.76
C ILE A 143 9.49 -4.82 10.18
N ALA A 144 8.99 -3.89 10.99
CA ALA A 144 8.69 -2.52 10.55
C ALA A 144 9.94 -1.79 10.03
N ILE A 145 11.05 -1.84 10.76
CA ILE A 145 12.31 -1.18 10.38
C ILE A 145 12.92 -1.79 9.11
N LEU A 146 12.75 -3.10 8.88
CA LEU A 146 13.29 -3.78 7.69
C LEU A 146 12.41 -3.58 6.44
N VAL A 147 11.09 -3.56 6.59
CA VAL A 147 10.14 -3.51 5.46
C VAL A 147 9.83 -2.07 5.02
N ALA A 148 9.71 -1.12 5.95
CA ALA A 148 9.35 0.26 5.61
C ALA A 148 10.34 0.97 4.68
N PRO A 149 11.68 0.78 4.77
CA PRO A 149 12.62 1.36 3.81
C PRO A 149 12.38 0.86 2.39
N ILE A 150 12.01 -0.42 2.23
CA ILE A 150 11.71 -1.00 0.92
C ILE A 150 10.48 -0.30 0.33
N CYS A 151 9.44 -0.08 1.13
CA CYS A 151 8.25 0.65 0.70
C CYS A 151 8.59 2.07 0.23
N ALA A 152 9.42 2.79 0.99
CA ALA A 152 9.84 4.15 0.67
C ALA A 152 10.73 4.23 -0.59
N ILE A 153 11.63 3.27 -0.77
CA ILE A 153 12.47 3.18 -1.99
C ILE A 153 11.61 2.85 -3.20
N VAL A 154 10.72 1.87 -3.10
CA VAL A 154 9.83 1.47 -4.20
C VAL A 154 8.87 2.60 -4.55
N GLU A 155 8.34 3.33 -3.56
CA GLU A 155 7.58 4.56 -3.79
C GLU A 155 8.44 5.55 -4.58
N LEU A 156 9.64 5.88 -4.12
CA LEU A 156 10.52 6.87 -4.76
C LEU A 156 10.74 6.61 -6.26
N PHE A 157 10.94 5.34 -6.63
CA PHE A 157 11.19 4.92 -8.02
C PHE A 157 9.93 4.51 -8.80
N SER A 158 8.74 4.55 -8.20
CA SER A 158 7.49 4.22 -8.89
C SER A 158 7.08 5.34 -9.85
N LEU A 159 6.63 4.94 -11.03
CA LEU A 159 6.31 5.82 -12.15
C LEU A 159 4.80 5.79 -12.44
N ARG A 160 4.23 6.93 -12.80
CA ARG A 160 2.86 7.06 -13.35
C ARG A 160 1.75 6.42 -12.50
N GLY A 161 1.85 6.48 -11.17
CA GLY A 161 0.85 5.90 -10.26
C GLY A 161 0.93 4.37 -10.14
N SER A 162 2.03 3.76 -10.58
CA SER A 162 2.30 2.33 -10.38
C SER A 162 2.53 1.97 -8.90
N ASP A 163 2.81 2.97 -8.06
CA ASP A 163 2.96 2.86 -6.60
C ASP A 163 1.79 2.12 -5.94
N THR A 164 0.58 2.32 -6.46
CA THR A 164 -0.65 1.60 -6.09
C THR A 164 -0.55 0.07 -6.17
N ILE A 165 0.37 -0.47 -6.98
CA ILE A 165 0.63 -1.91 -7.12
C ILE A 165 2.00 -2.27 -6.56
N THR A 166 3.04 -1.55 -6.95
CA THR A 166 4.44 -1.91 -6.67
C THR A 166 4.77 -1.81 -5.17
N VAL A 167 4.24 -0.82 -4.47
CA VAL A 167 4.52 -0.60 -3.04
C VAL A 167 3.83 -1.67 -2.18
N PRO A 168 2.51 -1.94 -2.30
CA PRO A 168 1.88 -3.04 -1.56
C PRO A 168 2.50 -4.40 -1.85
N LEU A 169 2.82 -4.70 -3.11
CA LEU A 169 3.45 -5.98 -3.45
C LEU A 169 4.84 -6.11 -2.82
N SER A 170 5.66 -5.06 -2.88
CA SER A 170 6.97 -5.09 -2.24
C SER A 170 6.86 -5.19 -0.72
N ALA A 171 5.94 -4.45 -0.08
CA ALA A 171 5.63 -4.58 1.34
C ALA A 171 5.25 -6.03 1.70
N ALA A 172 4.32 -6.63 0.96
CA ALA A 172 3.84 -7.99 1.23
C ALA A 172 4.95 -9.04 1.11
N ILE A 173 5.73 -9.00 0.01
CA ILE A 173 6.84 -9.92 -0.24
C ILE A 173 7.92 -9.75 0.83
N SER A 174 8.29 -8.52 1.15
CA SER A 174 9.32 -8.24 2.16
C SER A 174 8.87 -8.66 3.56
N THR A 175 7.62 -8.39 3.94
CA THR A 175 7.06 -8.89 5.21
C THR A 175 7.12 -10.42 5.25
N PHE A 176 6.70 -11.10 4.19
CA PHE A 176 6.76 -12.55 4.12
C PHE A 176 8.18 -13.10 4.29
N ILE A 177 9.16 -12.52 3.58
CA ILE A 177 10.56 -12.94 3.68
C ILE A 177 11.09 -12.74 5.10
N VAL A 178 10.86 -11.55 5.69
CA VAL A 178 11.37 -11.23 7.03
C VAL A 178 10.73 -12.13 8.08
N VAL A 179 9.40 -12.33 8.03
CA VAL A 179 8.72 -13.22 8.98
C VAL A 179 9.19 -14.66 8.83
N SER A 180 9.29 -15.16 7.59
CA SER A 180 9.77 -16.53 7.34
C SER A 180 11.20 -16.73 7.86
N PHE A 181 12.05 -15.72 7.71
CA PHE A 181 13.42 -15.75 8.23
C PHE A 181 13.45 -15.76 9.76
N ILE A 182 12.65 -14.91 10.42
CA ILE A 182 12.53 -14.88 11.88
C ILE A 182 12.04 -16.25 12.41
N SER A 183 10.99 -16.81 11.80
CA SER A 183 10.47 -18.13 12.16
C SER A 183 11.49 -19.24 11.95
N TYR A 184 12.31 -19.16 10.90
CA TYR A 184 13.41 -20.11 10.66
C TYR A 184 14.50 -20.03 11.74
N MET A 185 14.77 -18.83 12.27
CA MET A 185 15.71 -18.64 13.38
C MET A 185 15.17 -19.14 14.74
N GLY A 186 13.91 -19.59 14.80
CA GLY A 186 13.28 -20.08 16.03
C GLY A 186 12.98 -18.98 17.05
N VAL A 187 12.84 -17.73 16.59
CA VAL A 187 12.49 -16.56 17.40
C VAL A 187 11.02 -16.21 17.24
#